data_AF-A0AAU5VJ87-F1
#
_entry.id   AF-A0AAU5VJ87-F1
#
_cell.length_a   1.000
_cell.length_b   1.000
_cell.length_c   1.000
_cell.angle_alpha   90.00
_cell.angle_beta   90.00
_cell.angle_gamma   90.00
#
_symmetry.space_group_name_H-M   'P 1'
#
loop_
_entity.id
_entity.type
_entity.pdbx_description
1 polymer ?
#
loop_
_entity_poly.entity_id
_entity_poly.type
_entity_poly.pdbx_seq_one_letter_code
_entity_poly.pdbx_strand_id
1 'polypeptide(L)'
;MTEACLYSDEAALWMRRAVVTESESGGITVAPEAFGILGGNGDALVQNWEIVVESDEPDRAVAALTAAEPRLMCVFEDGRELSPEEAENLWDEVFPPYSPNYAAVDATVPRIWMDCKDGIYPHMARTALRIVTDELRKAGVRQAHLFSRSHR
;
A
#
# COMPACT_ATOMS: atom_id res chain seq x y z
N MET A 1 28.06 21.29 -10.73
CA MET A 1 26.65 21.21 -11.17
C MET A 1 26.14 19.80 -10.89
N THR A 2 25.78 19.50 -9.64
CA THR A 2 25.35 18.14 -9.26
C THR A 2 24.50 18.15 -8.00
N GLU A 3 23.57 19.10 -7.89
CA GLU A 3 22.61 19.16 -6.77
C GLU A 3 21.17 19.38 -7.21
N ALA A 4 20.89 19.68 -8.48
CA ALA A 4 19.52 19.98 -8.93
C ALA A 4 18.61 18.75 -9.12
N CYS A 5 19.15 17.52 -9.00
CA CYS A 5 18.39 16.28 -9.28
C CYS A 5 17.69 15.67 -8.06
N LEU A 6 17.85 16.23 -6.86
CA LEU A 6 17.26 15.67 -5.62
C LEU A 6 15.99 16.41 -5.17
N TYR A 7 15.46 17.34 -5.97
CA TYR A 7 14.48 18.34 -5.51
C TYR A 7 13.21 18.43 -6.37
N SER A 8 12.81 17.35 -7.03
CA SER A 8 11.64 17.31 -7.92
C SER A 8 10.49 16.53 -7.28
N ASP A 9 9.24 16.93 -7.57
CA ASP A 9 8.00 16.17 -7.25
C ASP A 9 7.91 14.81 -8.00
N GLU A 10 9.02 14.30 -8.54
CA GLU A 10 9.09 13.09 -9.34
C GLU A 10 8.73 11.85 -8.53
N ALA A 11 9.05 11.80 -7.23
CA ALA A 11 8.68 10.69 -6.36
C ALA A 11 7.15 10.52 -6.28
N ALA A 12 6.40 11.61 -6.08
CA ALA A 12 4.94 11.59 -6.07
C ALA A 12 4.37 11.18 -7.44
N LEU A 13 4.99 11.62 -8.54
CA LEU A 13 4.60 11.23 -9.89
C LEU A 13 4.84 9.73 -10.14
N TRP A 14 5.99 9.18 -9.72
CA TRP A 14 6.30 7.77 -9.85
C TRP A 14 5.38 6.91 -9.00
N MET A 15 5.07 7.32 -7.78
CA MET A 15 4.06 6.66 -6.94
C MET A 15 2.71 6.60 -7.64
N ARG A 16 2.20 7.75 -8.12
CA ARG A 16 0.93 7.83 -8.88
C ARG A 16 0.94 6.87 -10.07
N ARG A 17 2.02 6.84 -10.85
CA ARG A 17 2.14 5.93 -12.00
C ARG A 17 2.18 4.47 -11.57
N ALA A 18 2.84 4.14 -10.47
CA ALA A 18 2.93 2.78 -9.98
C ALA A 18 1.56 2.26 -9.54
N VAL A 19 0.83 3.02 -8.72
CA VAL A 19 -0.45 2.55 -8.14
C VAL A 19 -1.55 2.42 -9.19
N VAL A 20 -1.64 3.33 -10.16
CA VAL A 20 -2.67 3.24 -11.22
C VAL A 20 -2.50 2.01 -12.11
N THR A 21 -1.28 1.47 -12.22
CA THR A 21 -1.03 0.23 -13.02
C THR A 21 -1.68 -1.01 -12.42
N GLU A 22 -2.10 -0.94 -11.16
CA GLU A 22 -2.81 -2.04 -10.49
C GLU A 22 -4.34 -1.96 -10.68
N SER A 23 -4.84 -0.97 -11.44
CA SER A 23 -6.26 -0.90 -11.82
C SER A 23 -6.60 -1.89 -12.92
N GLU A 24 -7.77 -2.53 -12.81
CA GLU A 24 -8.36 -3.37 -13.85
C GLU A 24 -9.62 -2.71 -14.43
N SER A 25 -9.69 -2.60 -15.76
CA SER A 25 -10.87 -2.05 -16.44
C SER A 25 -12.11 -2.90 -16.18
N GLY A 26 -13.15 -2.31 -15.59
CA GLY A 26 -14.42 -3.00 -15.27
C GLY A 26 -14.38 -3.86 -14.00
N GLY A 27 -13.27 -3.83 -13.27
CA GLY A 27 -13.05 -4.57 -12.03
C GLY A 27 -12.70 -3.67 -10.85
N ILE A 28 -11.67 -4.07 -10.11
CA ILE A 28 -11.13 -3.27 -8.99
C ILE A 28 -10.21 -2.20 -9.57
N THR A 29 -10.42 -0.95 -9.17
CA THR A 29 -9.66 0.21 -9.64
C THR A 29 -8.93 0.89 -8.50
N VAL A 30 -7.83 1.59 -8.82
CA VAL A 30 -6.99 2.29 -7.84
C VAL A 30 -6.93 3.77 -8.20
N ALA A 31 -7.25 4.62 -7.25
CA ALA A 31 -7.13 6.06 -7.36
C ALA A 31 -5.64 6.47 -7.42
N PRO A 32 -5.26 7.45 -8.24
CA PRO A 32 -3.86 7.89 -8.36
C PRO A 32 -3.27 8.40 -7.04
N GLU A 33 -4.10 8.87 -6.11
CA GLU A 33 -3.72 9.34 -4.78
C GLU A 33 -3.50 8.23 -3.74
N ALA A 34 -3.77 6.96 -4.09
CA ALA A 34 -3.47 5.84 -3.20
C ALA A 34 -1.97 5.84 -2.86
N PHE A 35 -1.65 5.73 -1.56
CA PHE A 35 -0.30 5.89 -1.02
C PHE A 35 0.41 7.19 -1.40
N GLY A 36 -0.37 8.24 -1.67
CA GLY A 36 0.14 9.53 -2.12
C GLY A 36 1.19 10.11 -1.17
N ILE A 37 2.33 10.47 -1.73
CA ILE A 37 3.35 11.29 -1.07
C ILE A 37 2.84 12.73 -1.07
N LEU A 38 2.59 13.28 0.12
CA LEU A 38 1.98 14.59 0.35
C LEU A 38 3.03 15.69 0.58
N GLY A 39 4.26 15.32 0.92
CA GLY A 39 5.36 16.24 1.15
C GLY A 39 6.61 15.52 1.65
N GLY A 40 7.67 16.29 1.81
CA GLY A 40 9.03 15.78 2.03
C GLY A 40 9.89 16.16 0.82
N ASN A 41 11.05 16.75 1.07
CA ASN A 41 11.95 17.29 0.04
C ASN A 41 12.66 16.15 -0.73
N GLY A 42 11.90 15.33 -1.46
CA GLY A 42 12.39 14.11 -2.14
C GLY A 42 12.19 12.81 -1.35
N ASP A 43 11.77 12.90 -0.08
CA ASP A 43 11.57 11.75 0.81
C ASP A 43 10.07 11.51 1.11
N ALA A 44 9.69 10.26 1.42
CA ALA A 44 8.33 9.85 1.76
C ALA A 44 7.88 10.24 3.19
N LEU A 45 8.45 11.31 3.74
CA LEU A 45 8.28 11.74 5.14
C LEU A 45 6.82 12.10 5.50
N VAL A 46 6.03 12.54 4.52
CA VAL A 46 4.59 12.75 4.70
C VAL A 46 3.87 11.98 3.60
N GLN A 47 3.30 10.83 3.95
CA GLN A 47 2.62 9.94 3.03
C GLN A 47 1.36 9.37 3.68
N ASN A 48 0.34 9.10 2.87
CA ASN A 48 -0.81 8.32 3.34
C ASN A 48 -0.45 6.83 3.38
N TRP A 49 -0.64 6.16 4.51
CA TRP A 49 -0.39 4.72 4.66
C TRP A 49 -1.68 3.91 4.82
N GLU A 50 -2.78 4.44 4.32
CA GLU A 50 -4.08 3.79 4.37
C GLU A 50 -4.60 3.39 2.98
N ILE A 51 -5.34 2.29 2.95
CA ILE A 51 -6.20 1.89 1.83
C ILE A 51 -7.63 1.88 2.33
N VAL A 52 -8.49 2.62 1.65
CA VAL A 52 -9.94 2.58 1.79
C VAL A 52 -10.51 1.87 0.56
N VAL A 53 -11.47 0.99 0.79
CA VAL A 53 -12.20 0.26 -0.26
C VAL A 53 -13.63 0.82 -0.33
N GLU A 54 -13.97 1.44 -1.45
CA GLU A 54 -15.36 1.73 -1.79
C GLU A 54 -15.93 0.57 -2.61
N SER A 55 -17.02 -0.02 -2.13
CA SER A 55 -17.68 -1.19 -2.72
C SER A 55 -19.12 -1.28 -2.23
N ASP A 56 -20.00 -1.86 -3.04
CA ASP A 56 -21.37 -2.20 -2.64
C ASP A 56 -21.45 -3.37 -1.64
N GLU A 57 -20.30 -3.99 -1.31
CA GLU A 57 -20.19 -5.15 -0.43
C GLU A 57 -19.25 -4.86 0.78
N PRO A 58 -19.55 -3.87 1.64
CA PRO A 58 -18.63 -3.38 2.66
C PRO A 58 -18.20 -4.46 3.66
N ASP A 59 -19.09 -5.35 4.10
CA ASP A 59 -18.75 -6.42 5.05
C ASP A 59 -17.74 -7.42 4.47
N ARG A 60 -17.87 -7.72 3.17
CA ARG A 60 -16.92 -8.59 2.44
C ARG A 60 -15.60 -7.87 2.22
N ALA A 61 -15.63 -6.57 1.95
CA ALA A 61 -14.43 -5.76 1.84
C ALA A 61 -13.67 -5.70 3.17
N VAL A 62 -14.35 -5.53 4.31
CA VAL A 62 -13.72 -5.62 5.64
C VAL A 62 -13.08 -6.99 5.85
N ALA A 63 -13.81 -8.08 5.59
CA ALA A 63 -13.26 -9.44 5.72
C ALA A 63 -12.03 -9.67 4.83
N ALA A 64 -12.04 -9.15 3.60
CA ALA A 64 -10.90 -9.19 2.69
C ALA A 64 -9.69 -8.41 3.24
N LEU A 65 -9.92 -7.21 3.79
CA LEU A 65 -8.84 -6.42 4.41
C LEU A 65 -8.28 -7.12 5.64
N THR A 66 -9.11 -7.79 6.46
CA THR A 66 -8.65 -8.59 7.60
C THR A 66 -7.77 -9.75 7.15
N ALA A 67 -8.07 -10.38 6.01
CA ALA A 67 -7.22 -11.41 5.43
C ALA A 67 -5.91 -10.85 4.84
N ALA A 68 -5.93 -9.61 4.35
CA ALA A 68 -4.76 -8.92 3.81
C ALA A 68 -3.79 -8.44 4.90
N GLU A 69 -4.30 -8.07 6.08
CA GLU A 69 -3.54 -7.47 7.19
C GLU A 69 -2.19 -8.17 7.50
N PRO A 70 -2.13 -9.49 7.76
CA PRO A 70 -0.85 -10.16 8.04
C PRO A 70 0.10 -10.19 6.84
N ARG A 71 -0.44 -10.23 5.61
CA ARG A 71 0.37 -10.27 4.38
C ARG A 71 1.05 -8.94 4.11
N LEU A 72 0.38 -7.82 4.43
CA LEU A 72 0.92 -6.47 4.20
C LEU A 72 2.18 -6.19 5.04
N MET A 73 2.26 -6.75 6.26
CA MET A 73 3.46 -6.64 7.09
C MET A 73 4.66 -7.44 6.54
N CYS A 74 4.42 -8.36 5.60
CA CYS A 74 5.44 -9.18 4.93
C CYS A 74 5.78 -8.67 3.52
N VAL A 75 5.38 -7.44 3.18
CA VAL A 75 5.78 -6.78 1.93
C VAL A 75 6.99 -5.91 2.19
N PHE A 76 8.06 -6.15 1.47
CA PHE A 76 9.31 -5.43 1.63
C PHE A 76 9.43 -4.25 0.64
N GLU A 77 10.33 -3.32 0.92
CA GLU A 77 10.56 -2.10 0.13
C GLU A 77 10.86 -2.35 -1.35
N ASP A 78 11.46 -3.49 -1.66
CA ASP A 78 11.75 -3.94 -3.03
C ASP A 78 10.53 -4.53 -3.76
N GLY A 79 9.39 -4.63 -3.08
CA GLY A 79 8.12 -5.14 -3.59
C GLY A 79 7.93 -6.65 -3.46
N ARG A 80 8.85 -7.39 -2.83
CA ARG A 80 8.63 -8.82 -2.54
C ARG A 80 7.61 -8.96 -1.40
N GLU A 81 6.63 -9.84 -1.61
CA GLU A 81 5.86 -10.43 -0.53
C GLU A 81 6.55 -11.73 -0.12
N LEU A 82 6.91 -11.85 1.15
CA LEU A 82 7.54 -13.04 1.71
C LEU A 82 6.56 -13.80 2.59
N SER A 83 6.83 -15.09 2.77
CA SER A 83 6.16 -15.82 3.85
C SER A 83 6.62 -15.27 5.22
N PRO A 84 5.82 -15.47 6.29
CA PRO A 84 6.22 -15.05 7.63
C PRO A 84 7.57 -15.63 8.08
N GLU A 85 7.87 -16.88 7.73
CA GLU A 85 9.14 -17.54 8.04
C GLU A 85 10.32 -16.88 7.31
N GLU A 86 10.16 -16.57 6.01
CA GLU A 86 11.18 -15.85 5.24
C GLU A 86 11.38 -14.42 5.77
N ALA A 87 10.31 -13.74 6.16
CA ALA A 87 10.36 -12.39 6.72
C ALA A 87 11.10 -12.37 8.07
N GLU A 88 10.81 -13.33 8.96
CA GLU A 88 11.47 -13.47 10.26
C GLU A 88 12.99 -13.68 10.11
N ASN A 89 13.41 -14.53 9.17
CA ASN A 89 14.82 -14.76 8.89
C ASN A 89 15.57 -13.50 8.42
N LEU A 90 14.89 -12.57 7.74
CA LEU A 90 15.50 -11.33 7.27
C LEU A 90 15.61 -10.27 8.37
N TRP A 91 14.71 -10.27 9.36
CA TRP A 91 14.74 -9.28 10.45
C TRP A 91 15.95 -9.43 11.38
N ASP A 92 16.58 -10.62 11.39
CA ASP A 92 17.82 -10.89 12.12
C ASP A 92 19.09 -10.40 11.39
N GLU A 93 18.98 -9.92 10.15
CA GLU A 93 20.10 -9.35 9.43
C GLU A 93 20.55 -8.00 10.03
N VAL A 94 21.84 -7.66 9.85
CA VAL A 94 22.40 -6.40 10.38
C VAL A 94 21.74 -5.16 9.75
N PHE A 95 21.29 -5.31 8.49
CA PHE A 95 20.58 -4.28 7.73
C PHE A 95 19.39 -4.94 7.03
N PRO A 96 18.31 -5.25 7.77
CA PRO A 96 17.16 -5.93 7.19
C PRO A 96 16.51 -5.01 6.14
N PRO A 97 16.03 -5.56 5.00
CA PRO A 97 15.21 -4.78 4.09
C PRO A 97 13.94 -4.31 4.81
N TYR A 98 13.49 -3.11 4.49
CA TYR A 98 12.37 -2.49 5.20
C TYR A 98 11.01 -3.13 4.86
N SER A 99 10.11 -3.27 5.85
CA SER A 99 8.69 -3.65 5.72
C SER A 99 7.82 -2.85 6.72
N PRO A 100 6.47 -2.82 6.61
CA PRO A 100 5.63 -2.11 7.58
C PRO A 100 5.75 -2.73 8.97
N ASN A 101 5.74 -1.90 10.00
CA ASN A 101 5.85 -2.38 11.39
C ASN A 101 4.54 -3.00 11.89
N TYR A 102 3.43 -2.50 11.37
CA TYR A 102 2.10 -2.88 11.80
C TYR A 102 1.08 -2.59 10.71
N ALA A 103 -0.03 -3.34 10.70
CA ALA A 103 -1.21 -3.06 9.91
C ALA A 103 -2.45 -3.31 10.77
N ALA A 104 -3.51 -2.51 10.57
CA ALA A 104 -4.76 -2.68 11.30
C ALA A 104 -5.97 -2.32 10.44
N VAL A 105 -6.96 -3.21 10.46
CA VAL A 105 -8.26 -3.00 9.83
C VAL A 105 -9.24 -2.32 10.78
N ASP A 106 -9.97 -1.33 10.26
CA ASP A 106 -11.16 -0.82 10.92
C ASP A 106 -12.31 -1.81 10.70
N ALA A 107 -12.80 -2.45 11.77
CA ALA A 107 -13.85 -3.45 11.65
C ALA A 107 -15.22 -2.86 11.25
N THR A 108 -15.39 -1.53 11.29
CA THR A 108 -16.67 -0.86 11.03
C THR A 108 -16.76 -0.22 9.65
N VAL A 109 -15.64 -0.02 8.98
CA VAL A 109 -15.57 0.52 7.62
C VAL A 109 -14.47 -0.18 6.83
N PRO A 110 -14.58 -0.39 5.50
CA PRO A 110 -13.57 -1.08 4.71
C PRO A 110 -12.29 -0.25 4.55
N ARG A 111 -11.47 -0.23 5.61
CA ARG A 111 -10.24 0.54 5.71
C ARG A 111 -9.18 -0.25 6.43
N ILE A 112 -7.96 -0.18 5.90
CA ILE A 112 -6.76 -0.66 6.55
C ILE A 112 -5.73 0.46 6.60
N TRP A 113 -5.04 0.58 7.74
CA TRP A 113 -3.92 1.49 7.93
C TRP A 113 -2.66 0.71 8.26
N MET A 114 -1.50 1.20 7.79
CA MET A 114 -0.19 0.65 8.08
C MET A 114 0.68 1.66 8.83
N ASP A 115 1.44 1.17 9.80
CA ASP A 115 2.49 1.94 10.46
C ASP A 115 3.80 1.80 9.69
N CYS A 116 4.25 2.89 9.07
CA CYS A 116 5.50 2.92 8.32
C CYS A 116 6.49 3.91 8.92
N LYS A 117 7.77 3.54 8.96
CA LYS A 117 8.83 4.39 9.51
C LYS A 117 9.51 5.23 8.43
N ASP A 118 9.85 4.59 7.31
CA ASP A 118 10.54 5.24 6.19
C ASP A 118 9.58 5.58 5.04
N GLY A 119 8.53 4.76 4.85
CA GLY A 119 7.44 4.99 3.90
C GLY A 119 7.09 3.76 3.07
N ILE A 120 6.06 3.88 2.25
CA ILE A 120 5.69 2.88 1.24
C ILE A 120 6.31 3.31 -0.09
N TYR A 121 7.24 2.50 -0.60
CA TYR A 121 7.89 2.74 -1.90
C TYR A 121 7.05 2.23 -3.07
N PRO A 122 7.27 2.69 -4.32
CA PRO A 122 6.42 2.32 -5.46
C PRO A 122 6.29 0.80 -5.70
N HIS A 123 7.35 0.03 -5.50
CA HIS A 123 7.29 -1.44 -5.65
C HIS A 123 6.46 -2.09 -4.55
N MET A 124 6.68 -1.67 -3.31
CA MET A 124 5.91 -2.07 -2.14
C MET A 124 4.41 -1.71 -2.27
N ALA A 125 4.10 -0.49 -2.73
CA ALA A 125 2.73 -0.02 -2.98
C ALA A 125 1.98 -0.93 -3.95
N ARG A 126 2.63 -1.31 -5.05
CA ARG A 126 2.03 -2.20 -6.06
C ARG A 126 1.71 -3.56 -5.47
N THR A 127 2.64 -4.14 -4.71
CA THR A 127 2.42 -5.44 -4.08
C THR A 127 1.33 -5.37 -3.00
N ALA A 128 1.31 -4.32 -2.17
CA ALA A 128 0.24 -4.08 -1.20
C ALA A 128 -1.14 -3.99 -1.86
N LEU A 129 -1.26 -3.24 -2.97
CA LEU A 129 -2.51 -3.13 -3.74
C LEU A 129 -2.93 -4.45 -4.38
N ARG A 130 -1.98 -5.26 -4.86
CA ARG A 130 -2.27 -6.62 -5.37
C ARG A 130 -2.80 -7.52 -4.29
N ILE A 131 -2.18 -7.53 -3.11
CA ILE A 131 -2.65 -8.31 -1.97
C ILE A 131 -4.09 -7.95 -1.65
N VAL A 132 -4.41 -6.66 -1.51
CA VAL A 132 -5.78 -6.21 -1.24
C VAL A 132 -6.73 -6.62 -2.36
N THR A 133 -6.35 -6.43 -3.62
CA THR A 133 -7.16 -6.81 -4.78
C THR A 133 -7.43 -8.32 -4.82
N ASP A 134 -6.44 -9.14 -4.51
CA ASP A 134 -6.57 -10.60 -4.50
C ASP A 134 -7.47 -11.07 -3.35
N GLU A 135 -7.33 -10.51 -2.15
CA GLU A 135 -8.22 -10.83 -1.04
C GLU A 135 -9.65 -10.36 -1.29
N LEU A 136 -9.85 -9.20 -1.92
CA LEU A 136 -11.17 -8.74 -2.36
C LEU A 136 -11.82 -9.74 -3.32
N ARG A 137 -11.06 -10.21 -4.33
CA ARG A 137 -11.53 -11.21 -5.29
C ARG A 137 -11.85 -12.54 -4.61
N LYS A 138 -11.02 -12.99 -3.66
CA LYS A 138 -11.26 -14.22 -2.88
C LYS A 138 -12.53 -14.11 -2.03
N ALA A 139 -12.80 -12.94 -1.46
CA ALA A 139 -14.03 -12.64 -0.72
C ALA A 139 -15.27 -12.46 -1.63
N GLY A 140 -15.08 -12.50 -2.96
CA GLY A 140 -16.16 -12.39 -3.95
C GLY A 140 -16.42 -10.97 -4.45
N VAL A 141 -15.70 -9.96 -3.95
CA VAL A 141 -15.81 -8.57 -4.41
C VAL A 141 -15.14 -8.44 -5.78
N ARG A 142 -15.94 -8.14 -6.80
CA ARG A 142 -15.47 -8.04 -8.20
C ARG A 142 -15.27 -6.61 -8.68
N GLN A 143 -15.97 -5.67 -8.06
CA GLN A 143 -15.89 -4.24 -8.37
C GLN A 143 -15.68 -3.46 -7.08
N ALA A 144 -14.66 -2.63 -7.07
CA ALA A 144 -14.33 -1.74 -5.96
C ALA A 144 -13.42 -0.61 -6.42
N HIS A 145 -13.36 0.45 -5.63
CA HIS A 145 -12.43 1.56 -5.82
C HIS A 145 -11.52 1.71 -4.59
N LEU A 146 -10.21 1.65 -4.81
CA LEU A 146 -9.18 1.71 -3.78
C LEU A 146 -8.56 3.11 -3.75
N PHE A 147 -8.54 3.77 -2.60
CA PHE A 147 -7.98 5.12 -2.45
C PHE A 147 -7.39 5.34 -1.06
N SER A 148 -6.66 6.44 -0.87
CA SER A 148 -6.28 6.94 0.45
C SER A 148 -7.03 8.23 0.74
N ARG A 149 -7.54 8.43 1.96
CA ARG A 149 -8.14 9.71 2.33
C ARG A 149 -7.05 10.77 2.33
N SER A 150 -7.32 11.87 1.63
CA SER A 150 -6.59 13.10 1.86
C SER A 150 -7.08 13.67 3.19
N HIS A 151 -6.17 14.02 4.10
CA HIS A 151 -6.53 14.96 5.18
C HIS A 151 -7.04 16.24 4.51
N ARG A 152 -8.34 16.52 4.63
CA ARG A 152 -8.92 17.85 4.41
C ARG A 152 -8.79 18.67 5.67
#